data_AF-A0A4Z0NQ22-F1
#
_entry.id   AF-A0A4Z0NQ22-F1
#
_cell.length_a   1.000
_cell.length_b   1.000
_cell.length_c   1.000
_cell.angle_alpha   90.00
_cell.angle_beta   90.00
_cell.angle_gamma   90.00
#
_symmetry.space_group_name_H-M   'P 1'
#
loop_
_entity.id
_entity.type
_entity.pdbx_description
1 polymer ?
#
loop_
_entity_poly.entity_id
_entity_poly.type
_entity_poly.pdbx_seq_one_letter_code
_entity_poly.pdbx_strand_id
1 'polypeptide(L)'
;MDTVYEAGTLPVAAGDRETKLIASRLLVYGFLTIDEVGEDGATRRLRPSEAVRAGRERPWRLSRASRGVSLSVPIPAVDGFLFEMA
;
A
#
# COMPACT_ATOMS: atom_id res chain seq x y z
N MET A 1 15.14 -17.32 -14.86
CA MET A 1 14.72 -17.10 -13.46
C MET A 1 15.47 -15.86 -13.02
N ASP A 2 15.02 -14.70 -13.51
CA ASP A 2 15.81 -13.48 -13.63
C ASP A 2 14.87 -12.28 -13.67
N THR A 3 15.30 -11.12 -13.14
CA THR A 3 14.71 -9.76 -13.27
C THR A 3 13.66 -9.22 -12.29
N VAL A 4 13.68 -9.56 -10.99
CA VAL A 4 12.89 -8.78 -10.00
C VAL A 4 13.63 -8.51 -8.68
N TYR A 5 14.88 -8.05 -8.74
CA TYR A 5 15.58 -7.54 -7.54
C TYR A 5 16.10 -6.10 -7.65
N GLU A 6 15.82 -5.39 -8.75
CA GLU A 6 16.30 -4.01 -8.99
C GLU A 6 15.21 -2.94 -8.91
N ALA A 7 13.94 -3.27 -9.12
CA ALA A 7 12.88 -2.28 -9.04
C ALA A 7 12.56 -2.01 -7.57
N GLY A 8 12.75 -0.78 -7.10
CA GLY A 8 12.27 -0.30 -5.78
C GLY A 8 10.74 -0.31 -5.64
N THR A 9 10.06 -1.25 -6.29
CA THR A 9 8.63 -1.45 -6.35
C THR A 9 8.25 -2.93 -6.25
N LEU A 10 7.23 -3.26 -5.46
CA LEU A 10 6.71 -4.62 -5.27
C LEU A 10 5.30 -4.72 -5.85
N PRO A 11 5.04 -5.58 -6.86
CA PRO A 11 3.68 -5.82 -7.35
C PRO A 11 2.88 -6.67 -6.34
N VAL A 12 1.59 -6.37 -6.21
CA VAL A 12 0.63 -7.08 -5.35
C VAL A 12 -0.61 -7.41 -6.16
N ALA A 13 -1.00 -8.69 -6.16
CA ALA A 13 -2.15 -9.17 -6.91
C ALA A 13 -3.47 -8.59 -6.37
N ALA A 14 -4.50 -8.50 -7.21
CA ALA A 14 -5.81 -7.95 -6.82
C ALA A 14 -6.43 -8.70 -5.62
N GLY A 15 -6.29 -10.02 -5.60
CA GLY A 15 -6.83 -10.90 -4.55
C GLY A 15 -5.93 -11.12 -3.32
N ASP A 16 -4.72 -10.55 -3.30
CA ASP A 16 -3.81 -10.68 -2.15
C ASP A 16 -4.21 -9.71 -1.03
N ARG A 17 -5.28 -10.09 -0.32
CA ARG A 17 -5.87 -9.26 0.73
C ARG A 17 -4.92 -9.03 1.90
N GLU A 18 -4.15 -10.04 2.28
CA GLU A 18 -3.25 -9.97 3.43
C GLU A 18 -2.16 -8.91 3.20
N THR A 19 -1.48 -8.98 2.06
CA THR A 19 -0.47 -7.99 1.68
C THR A 19 -1.09 -6.60 1.55
N LYS A 20 -2.30 -6.47 0.99
CA LYS A 20 -2.99 -5.18 0.85
C LYS A 20 -3.35 -4.53 2.19
N LEU A 21 -3.75 -5.32 3.19
CA LEU A 21 -4.02 -4.81 4.54
C LEU A 21 -2.75 -4.26 5.19
N ILE A 22 -1.65 -5.00 5.12
CA ILE A 22 -0.35 -4.57 5.65
C ILE A 22 0.16 -3.34 4.89
N ALA A 23 0.06 -3.33 3.56
CA ALA A 23 0.48 -2.19 2.75
C ALA A 23 -0.32 -0.92 3.09
N SER A 24 -1.63 -1.04 3.31
CA SER A 24 -2.48 0.09 3.70
C SER A 24 -2.07 0.69 5.04
N ARG A 25 -1.68 -0.15 6.01
CA ARG A 25 -1.10 0.28 7.30
C ARG A 25 0.19 1.08 7.09
N LEU A 26 1.11 0.50 6.33
CA LEU A 26 2.40 1.12 6.06
C LEU A 26 2.27 2.43 5.25
N LEU A 27 1.24 2.56 4.41
CA LEU A 27 0.90 3.80 3.72
C LEU A 27 0.44 4.90 4.70
N VAL A 28 -0.42 4.56 5.69
CA VAL A 28 -0.84 5.51 6.73
C VAL A 28 0.36 6.04 7.52
N TYR A 29 1.28 5.15 7.88
CA TYR A 29 2.52 5.51 8.57
C TYR A 29 3.56 6.17 7.65
N GLY A 30 3.31 6.26 6.34
CA GLY A 30 4.21 6.92 5.39
C GLY A 30 5.49 6.15 5.06
N PHE A 31 5.55 4.83 5.32
CA PHE A 31 6.71 3.99 4.99
C PHE A 31 6.76 3.60 3.52
N LEU A 32 5.60 3.50 2.88
CA LEU A 32 5.48 3.17 1.48
C LEU A 32 4.42 4.04 0.81
N THR A 33 4.43 3.96 -0.51
CA THR A 33 3.42 4.56 -1.38
C THR A 33 2.78 3.45 -2.20
N ILE A 34 1.49 3.58 -2.51
CA ILE A 34 0.72 2.57 -3.24
C ILE A 34 0.20 3.19 -4.52
N ASP A 35 0.46 2.55 -5.65
CA ASP A 35 -0.20 2.84 -6.91
C ASP A 35 -1.13 1.68 -7.28
N GLU A 36 -2.38 2.00 -7.58
CA GLU A 36 -3.32 1.07 -8.20
C GLU A 36 -3.02 0.94 -9.68
N VAL A 37 -3.02 -0.29 -10.20
CA VAL A 37 -2.77 -0.59 -11.60
C VAL A 37 -4.12 -0.76 -12.32
N GLY A 38 -4.38 0.11 -13.29
CA GLY A 38 -5.53 0.04 -14.19
C GLY A 38 -5.45 -1.15 -15.16
N GLU A 39 -6.56 -1.45 -15.83
CA GLU A 39 -6.62 -2.51 -16.85
C GLU A 39 -5.78 -2.19 -18.09
N ASP A 40 -5.58 -0.91 -18.36
CA ASP A 40 -4.72 -0.36 -19.40
C ASP A 40 -3.23 -0.31 -19.00
N GLY A 41 -2.90 -0.77 -17.78
CA GLY A 41 -1.56 -0.72 -17.21
C GLY A 41 -1.15 0.65 -16.66
N ALA A 42 -2.02 1.66 -16.73
CA ALA A 42 -1.77 2.96 -16.11
C ALA A 42 -1.73 2.82 -14.58
N THR A 43 -0.94 3.65 -13.92
CA THR A 43 -0.81 3.62 -12.46
C THR A 43 -1.40 4.88 -11.83
N ARG A 44 -2.15 4.72 -10.74
CA ARG A 44 -2.76 5.83 -9.99
C ARG A 44 -2.41 5.73 -8.52
N ARG A 45 -1.78 6.79 -7.99
CA ARG A 45 -1.45 6.89 -6.56
C ARG A 45 -2.69 6.85 -5.69
N LEU A 46 -2.71 5.96 -4.70
CA LEU A 46 -3.76 5.89 -3.68
C LEU A 46 -3.40 6.74 -2.45
N ARG A 47 -4.38 7.47 -1.93
CA ARG A 47 -4.32 8.04 -0.58
C ARG A 47 -4.60 6.96 0.46
N PRO A 48 -4.22 7.15 1.74
CA PRO A 48 -4.49 6.19 2.81
C PRO A 48 -5.97 5.76 2.90
N SER A 49 -6.90 6.72 2.81
CA SER A 49 -8.35 6.46 2.85
C SER A 49 -8.85 5.63 1.66
N GLU A 50 -8.20 5.74 0.51
CA GLU A 50 -8.55 4.97 -0.69
C GLU A 50 -8.00 3.56 -0.62
N ALA A 51 -6.76 3.38 -0.14
CA ALA A 51 -6.14 2.05 0.01
C ALA A 51 -6.95 1.13 0.94
N VAL A 52 -7.48 1.67 2.05
CA VAL A 52 -8.35 0.92 2.98
C VAL A 52 -9.64 0.44 2.30
N ARG A 53 -10.19 1.21 1.36
CA ARG A 53 -11.44 0.90 0.65
C ARG A 53 -11.22 0.04 -0.60
N ALA A 54 -10.11 0.24 -1.32
CA ALA A 54 -9.80 -0.35 -2.62
C ALA A 54 -9.30 -1.82 -2.54
N GLY A 55 -9.34 -2.44 -1.36
CA GLY A 55 -8.64 -3.68 -1.03
C GLY A 55 -8.99 -4.94 -1.83
N ARG A 56 -9.80 -4.89 -2.91
CA ARG A 56 -10.27 -6.10 -3.61
C ARG A 56 -10.25 -6.07 -5.14
N GLU A 57 -10.27 -4.90 -5.79
CA GLU A 57 -10.66 -4.87 -7.21
C GLU A 57 -9.49 -4.86 -8.19
N ARG A 58 -8.38 -4.20 -7.86
CA ARG A 58 -7.28 -3.99 -8.81
C ARG A 58 -5.90 -4.36 -8.23
N PRO A 59 -4.93 -4.79 -9.06
CA PRO A 59 -3.56 -5.02 -8.61
C PRO A 59 -2.92 -3.72 -8.12
N TRP A 60 -1.98 -3.82 -7.19
CA TRP A 60 -1.22 -2.67 -6.69
C TRP A 60 0.26 -2.80 -7.05
N ARG A 61 0.94 -1.65 -7.04
CA ARG A 61 2.38 -1.53 -7.06
C ARG A 61 2.79 -0.72 -5.83
N LEU A 62 3.52 -1.34 -4.92
CA LEU A 62 4.07 -0.69 -3.73
C LEU A 62 5.41 -0.10 -4.08
N SER A 63 5.75 1.08 -3.57
CA SER A 63 7.09 1.69 -3.73
C SER A 63 7.54 2.28 -2.39
N ARG A 64 8.85 2.26 -2.11
CA ARG A 64 9.39 2.89 -0.89
C ARG A 64 9.11 4.39 -0.90
N ALA A 65 8.67 4.96 0.23
CA ALA A 65 8.57 6.40 0.35
C ALA A 65 9.98 7.03 0.33
N SER A 66 10.18 8.05 -0.51
CA SER A 66 11.45 8.80 -0.59
C SER A 66 11.58 9.70 0.65
N ARG A 67 12.56 9.39 1.51
CA ARG A 67 13.07 10.16 2.68
C ARG A 67 12.26 11.39 3.11
N GLY A 68 11.61 11.23 4.26
CA GLY A 68 10.87 12.25 4.98
C GLY A 68 9.68 11.57 5.62
N VAL A 69 9.89 10.93 6.77
CA VAL A 69 8.80 10.30 7.54
C VAL A 69 7.94 11.41 8.12
N SER A 70 7.10 12.02 7.28
CA SER A 70 5.97 12.82 7.74
C SER A 70 4.91 11.83 8.18
N LEU A 71 5.04 11.37 9.41
CA LEU A 71 3.98 10.64 10.10
C LEU A 71 2.73 11.51 10.07
N SER A 72 1.77 11.16 9.21
CA SER A 72 0.46 11.84 9.20
C SER A 72 -0.31 11.58 10.49
N VAL A 73 0.05 10.51 11.20
CA VAL A 73 -0.42 10.11 12.53
C VAL A 73 0.73 9.48 13.34
N PRO A 74 0.80 9.68 14.66
CA PRO A 74 1.76 8.98 15.50
C PRO A 74 1.54 7.46 15.41
N ILE A 75 2.62 6.67 15.40
CA ILE A 75 2.55 5.21 15.39
C ILE A 75 2.00 4.74 16.75
N PRO A 76 0.80 4.16 16.81
CA PRO A 76 0.27 3.63 18.07
C PRO A 76 1.05 2.38 18.49
N ALA A 77 1.18 2.16 19.80
CA ALA A 77 1.85 0.97 20.35
C ALA A 77 1.09 -0.34 20.07
N VAL A 78 -0.16 -0.25 19.56
CA VAL A 78 -1.04 -1.38 19.29
C VAL A 78 -1.74 -1.16 17.95
N ASP A 79 -1.61 -2.12 17.01
CA ASP A 79 -2.15 -2.04 15.64
C ASP A 79 -3.68 -2.09 15.52
N GLY A 80 -4.40 -2.29 16.64
CA GLY A 80 -5.81 -2.68 16.65
C GLY A 80 -6.82 -1.61 16.20
N PHE A 81 -6.55 -0.32 16.44
CA PHE A 81 -7.61 0.69 16.36
C PHE A 81 -8.01 1.12 14.94
N LEU A 82 -7.09 1.12 13.99
CA LEU A 82 -7.30 1.75 12.66
C LEU A 82 -8.00 0.86 11.63
N PHE A 83 -8.06 -0.46 11.88
CA PHE A 83 -8.49 -1.45 10.87
C PHE A 83 -9.48 -2.48 11.42
N GLU A 84 -9.95 -2.35 12.67
CA GLU A 84 -11.13 -3.08 13.12
C GLU A 84 -12.36 -2.55 12.38
N MET A 85 -13.03 -3.44 11.64
CA MET A 85 -14.37 -3.18 11.13
C MET A 85 -15.37 -3.81 12.09
N ALA A 86 -16.35 -3.01 12.51
CA ALA A 86 -17.60 -3.51 13.09
C ALA A 86 -18.40 -4.32 12.07
#